data_AF-A0A6A3CW42-F1
#
_entry.id   AF-A0A6A3CW42-F1
#
_cell.length_a   1.000
_cell.length_b   1.000
_cell.length_c   1.000
_cell.angle_alpha   90.00
_cell.angle_beta   90.00
_cell.angle_gamma   90.00
#
_symmetry.space_group_name_H-M   'P 1'
#
loop_
_entity.id
_entity.type
_entity.pdbx_description
1 polymer ?
#
loop_
_entity_poly.entity_id
_entity_poly.type
_entity_poly.pdbx_seq_one_letter_code
_entity_poly.pdbx_strand_id
1 'polypeptide(L)'
;MASSTGLSSKFSPLSSSFKQNQVLLRGICNVNSVSLRSRGMRPGSLRLRVSCAAKPETVDKVCSIVRKQLALPKDSAVTGESKFTALGADSLDTVEIVMGLEEEFGISVEEESAQHILTVQDAADLIQKLVEQKSA
;
A
#
# COMPACT_ATOMS: atom_id res chain seq x y z
N MET A 1 3.61 52.14 10.50
CA MET A 1 2.37 51.80 11.24
C MET A 1 1.35 51.44 10.17
N ALA A 2 0.90 50.21 9.94
CA ALA A 2 0.55 49.13 10.85
C ALA A 2 0.99 47.75 10.33
N SER A 3 1.05 46.80 11.26
CA SER A 3 1.66 45.48 11.15
C SER A 3 0.62 44.35 11.22
N SER A 4 0.98 43.18 10.69
CA SER A 4 0.56 41.80 11.04
C SER A 4 -0.94 41.43 11.00
N THR A 5 -1.39 40.57 10.06
CA THR A 5 -1.35 39.08 10.05
C THR A 5 -2.01 38.42 11.25
N GLY A 6 -3.10 37.67 11.01
CA GLY A 6 -3.74 36.79 11.99
C GLY A 6 -4.74 35.82 11.36
N LEU A 7 -4.24 34.71 10.80
CA LEU A 7 -5.05 33.55 10.38
C LEU A 7 -4.82 32.44 11.42
N SER A 8 -5.83 32.16 12.26
CA SER A 8 -5.77 31.09 13.26
C SER A 8 -6.58 29.88 12.81
N SER A 9 -5.91 28.87 12.28
CA SER A 9 -6.43 27.52 12.05
C SER A 9 -6.39 26.72 13.37
N LYS A 10 -7.55 26.21 13.80
CA LYS A 10 -7.66 25.32 14.96
C LYS A 10 -7.32 23.88 14.53
N PHE A 11 -6.17 23.40 14.98
CA PHE A 11 -5.77 22.00 14.91
C PHE A 11 -6.28 21.22 16.14
N SER A 12 -6.74 20.01 15.88
CA SER A 12 -6.99 18.90 16.83
C SER A 12 -6.38 17.64 16.18
N PRO A 13 -6.20 16.49 16.87
CA PRO A 13 -6.10 16.23 18.30
C PRO A 13 -4.79 15.47 18.66
N LEU A 14 -4.39 15.49 19.93
CA LEU A 14 -3.39 14.53 20.45
C LEU A 14 -3.81 14.04 21.83
N SER A 15 -3.59 12.74 22.03
CA SER A 15 -3.13 12.12 23.28
C SER A 15 -4.08 11.11 23.96
N SER A 16 -3.64 9.85 23.85
CA SER A 16 -3.48 8.88 24.94
C SER A 16 -4.63 8.66 25.93
N SER A 17 -5.22 7.47 25.89
CA SER A 17 -5.90 6.89 27.05
C SER A 17 -5.38 5.49 27.31
N PHE A 18 -4.35 5.45 28.15
CA PHE A 18 -3.85 4.30 28.88
C PHE A 18 -4.67 4.22 30.18
N LYS A 19 -5.42 3.14 30.41
CA LYS A 19 -5.85 2.75 31.77
C LYS A 19 -6.16 1.26 31.83
N GLN A 20 -5.20 0.55 32.38
CA GLN A 20 -5.28 -0.80 32.90
C GLN A 20 -5.83 -0.74 34.33
N ASN A 21 -6.89 -1.49 34.62
CA ASN A 21 -7.29 -1.86 35.98
C ASN A 21 -8.24 -3.06 35.92
N GLN A 22 -7.79 -4.21 36.45
CA GLN A 22 -8.32 -4.89 37.66
C GLN A 22 -9.72 -5.50 37.46
N VAL A 23 -9.95 -6.79 37.70
CA VAL A 23 -10.13 -7.37 39.04
C VAL A 23 -10.01 -8.92 38.98
N LEU A 24 -9.48 -9.43 40.09
CA LEU A 24 -9.29 -10.81 40.55
C LEU A 24 -10.63 -11.51 40.84
N LEU A 25 -10.79 -12.82 40.61
CA LEU A 25 -11.49 -13.79 41.51
C LEU A 25 -11.74 -15.17 40.87
N ARG A 26 -11.07 -16.17 41.47
CA ARG A 26 -11.52 -17.53 41.88
C ARG A 26 -12.59 -18.25 41.05
N GLY A 27 -12.23 -19.45 40.60
CA GLY A 27 -13.18 -20.52 40.29
C GLY A 27 -12.49 -21.86 40.06
N ILE A 28 -12.38 -22.67 41.12
CA ILE A 28 -11.98 -24.08 41.05
C ILE A 28 -13.26 -24.89 40.88
N CYS A 29 -13.40 -25.65 39.80
CA CYS A 29 -14.30 -26.81 39.70
C CYS A 29 -13.76 -27.70 38.57
N ASN A 30 -13.06 -28.77 38.94
CA ASN A 30 -13.57 -30.14 39.14
C ASN A 30 -14.09 -30.78 37.84
N VAL A 31 -13.36 -31.82 37.44
CA VAL A 31 -13.57 -32.64 36.25
C VAL A 31 -14.85 -33.45 36.39
N ASN A 32 -15.71 -33.37 35.37
CA ASN A 32 -16.47 -34.54 34.96
C ASN A 32 -16.61 -34.56 33.45
N SER A 33 -16.19 -35.69 32.91
CA SER A 33 -16.19 -36.08 31.51
C SER A 33 -17.56 -35.89 30.86
N VAL A 34 -17.62 -35.07 29.82
CA VAL A 34 -18.63 -35.20 28.77
C VAL A 34 -18.00 -34.84 27.43
N SER A 35 -18.18 -35.75 26.50
CA SER A 35 -17.60 -35.78 25.17
C SER A 35 -18.22 -34.69 24.27
N LEU A 36 -17.40 -33.74 23.81
CA LEU A 36 -17.69 -32.86 22.68
C LEU A 36 -16.38 -32.22 22.20
N ARG A 37 -15.62 -32.96 21.39
CA ARG A 37 -14.50 -32.39 20.63
C ARG A 37 -15.04 -31.62 19.43
N SER A 38 -15.59 -30.44 19.70
CA SER A 38 -15.87 -29.40 18.71
C SER A 38 -15.38 -28.08 19.27
N ARG A 39 -14.06 -27.89 19.30
CA ARG A 39 -13.46 -26.60 19.64
C ARG A 39 -12.23 -26.32 18.78
N GLY A 40 -12.44 -25.40 17.84
CA GLY A 40 -11.53 -24.27 17.70
C GLY A 40 -10.32 -24.46 16.81
N MET A 41 -10.54 -24.49 15.50
CA MET A 41 -9.69 -23.75 14.58
C MET A 41 -10.60 -22.74 13.89
N ARG A 42 -10.68 -21.53 14.44
CA ARG A 42 -11.00 -20.37 13.59
C ARG A 42 -9.80 -20.25 12.66
N PRO A 43 -9.93 -20.39 11.33
CA PRO A 43 -8.93 -19.83 10.46
C PRO A 43 -9.09 -18.31 10.62
N GLY A 44 -8.34 -17.74 11.55
CA GLY A 44 -8.02 -16.32 11.49
C GLY A 44 -7.47 -16.11 10.09
N SER A 45 -8.15 -15.26 9.33
CA SER A 45 -7.83 -14.93 7.96
C SER A 45 -6.37 -14.52 7.84
N LEU A 46 -5.49 -15.48 7.57
CA LEU A 46 -4.26 -15.19 6.85
C LEU A 46 -4.71 -14.90 5.43
N ARG A 47 -5.18 -13.66 5.24
CA ARG A 47 -5.35 -13.01 3.95
C ARG A 47 -3.95 -12.77 3.38
N LEU A 48 -3.22 -13.86 3.12
CA LEU A 48 -2.07 -13.85 2.25
C LEU A 48 -2.59 -14.05 0.83
N ARG A 49 -3.13 -12.96 0.29
CA ARG A 49 -2.95 -12.63 -1.12
C ARG A 49 -2.23 -11.30 -1.05
N VAL A 50 -1.00 -11.19 -1.54
CA VAL A 50 -0.77 -11.17 -2.99
C VAL A 50 0.46 -12.01 -3.35
N SER A 51 0.26 -12.99 -4.21
CA SER A 51 1.32 -13.46 -5.12
C SER A 51 1.57 -12.30 -6.08
N CYS A 52 2.63 -11.54 -5.81
CA CYS A 52 3.17 -10.56 -6.73
C CYS A 52 3.51 -11.33 -8.02
N ALA A 53 2.73 -11.09 -9.06
CA ALA A 53 2.74 -11.85 -10.31
C ALA A 53 3.68 -11.22 -11.34
N ALA A 54 4.03 -9.94 -11.14
CA ALA A 54 5.00 -9.23 -11.95
C ALA A 54 6.38 -9.88 -11.87
N LYS A 55 7.02 -10.03 -13.03
CA LYS A 55 8.41 -10.47 -13.11
C LYS A 55 9.31 -9.41 -12.43
N PRO A 56 10.40 -9.83 -11.75
CA PRO A 56 11.29 -8.88 -11.06
C PRO A 56 11.87 -7.83 -12.02
N GLU A 57 12.17 -8.24 -13.26
CA GLU A 57 12.62 -7.34 -14.33
C GLU A 57 11.63 -6.21 -14.66
N THR A 58 10.32 -6.48 -14.57
CA THR A 58 9.27 -5.48 -14.80
C THR A 58 9.27 -4.47 -13.65
N VAL A 59 9.34 -4.95 -12.41
CA VAL A 59 9.36 -4.09 -11.21
C VAL A 59 10.59 -3.16 -11.22
N ASP A 60 11.77 -3.67 -11.58
CA ASP A 60 13.00 -2.87 -11.66
C ASP A 60 12.88 -1.76 -12.71
N LYS A 61 12.29 -2.06 -13.87
CA LYS A 61 12.01 -1.06 -14.92
C LYS A 61 11.04 0.01 -14.44
N VAL A 62 9.92 -0.38 -13.82
CA VAL A 62 8.95 0.57 -13.26
C VAL A 62 9.64 1.47 -12.23
N CYS A 63 10.39 0.90 -11.28
CA CYS A 63 11.15 1.63 -10.29
C CYS A 63 12.12 2.65 -10.93
N SER A 64 12.81 2.25 -12.00
CA SER A 64 13.70 3.15 -12.75
C SER A 64 12.95 4.32 -13.40
N ILE A 65 11.78 4.09 -13.99
CA ILE A 65 10.96 5.14 -14.61
C ILE A 65 10.48 6.12 -13.55
N VAL A 66 9.95 5.60 -12.44
CA VAL A 66 9.46 6.42 -11.33
C VAL A 66 10.57 7.30 -10.75
N ARG A 67 11.79 6.74 -10.58
CA ARG A 67 12.94 7.50 -10.10
C ARG A 67 13.33 8.62 -11.08
N LYS A 68 13.24 8.39 -12.39
CA LYS A 68 13.51 9.39 -13.42
C LYS A 68 12.47 10.51 -13.41
N GLN A 69 11.18 10.19 -13.38
CA GLN A 69 10.12 11.21 -13.41
C GLN A 69 10.10 12.06 -12.14
N LEU A 70 10.27 11.44 -10.97
CA LEU A 70 10.31 12.16 -9.69
C LEU A 70 11.69 12.77 -9.37
N ALA A 71 12.65 12.72 -10.31
CA ALA A 71 14.02 13.19 -10.14
C ALA A 71 14.69 12.74 -8.81
N LEU A 72 14.38 11.52 -8.37
CA LEU A 72 14.85 10.99 -7.10
C LEU A 72 16.32 10.52 -7.21
N PRO A 73 17.14 10.70 -6.16
CA PRO A 73 18.51 10.23 -6.16
C PRO A 73 18.59 8.70 -6.23
N LYS A 74 19.71 8.16 -6.72
CA LYS A 74 19.94 6.71 -6.81
C LYS A 74 19.89 6.01 -5.44
N ASP A 75 20.26 6.73 -4.39
CA ASP A 75 20.18 6.29 -2.99
C ASP A 75 18.75 6.29 -2.43
N SER A 76 17.77 6.83 -3.16
CA SER A 76 16.37 6.78 -2.74
C SER A 76 15.84 5.35 -2.82
N ALA A 77 15.35 4.87 -1.68
CA ALA A 77 14.75 3.54 -1.52
C ALA A 77 13.37 3.51 -2.16
N VAL A 78 13.33 3.18 -3.46
CA VAL A 78 12.09 2.91 -4.20
C VAL A 78 11.93 1.39 -4.29
N THR A 79 10.91 0.87 -3.61
CA THR A 79 10.56 -0.56 -3.58
C THR A 79 9.17 -0.78 -4.17
N GLY A 80 8.81 -2.03 -4.51
CA GLY A 80 7.46 -2.36 -4.97
C GLY A 80 6.36 -1.90 -4.01
N GLU A 81 6.60 -2.06 -2.70
CA GLU A 81 5.66 -1.63 -1.64
C GLU A 81 5.57 -0.10 -1.47
N SER A 82 6.43 0.66 -2.15
CA SER A 82 6.43 2.12 -2.06
C SER A 82 5.20 2.69 -2.75
N LYS A 83 4.53 3.60 -2.05
CA LYS A 83 3.39 4.35 -2.61
C LYS A 83 3.87 5.55 -3.40
N PHE A 84 3.22 5.86 -4.52
CA PHE A 84 3.55 7.06 -5.32
C PHE A 84 3.46 8.33 -4.49
N THR A 85 2.39 8.49 -3.70
CA THR A 85 2.22 9.63 -2.79
C THR A 85 3.31 9.70 -1.71
N ALA A 86 3.85 8.56 -1.27
CA ALA A 86 4.93 8.53 -0.27
C ALA A 86 6.30 8.90 -0.87
N LEU A 87 6.46 8.69 -2.18
CA LEU A 87 7.62 9.12 -2.95
C LEU A 87 7.55 10.59 -3.37
N GLY A 88 6.43 11.27 -3.06
CA GLY A 88 6.21 12.66 -3.42
C GLY A 88 5.64 12.88 -4.81
N ALA A 89 5.10 11.83 -5.45
CA ALA A 89 4.37 11.99 -6.70
C ALA A 89 3.03 12.69 -6.45
N ASP A 90 2.79 13.77 -7.19
CA ASP A 90 1.49 14.42 -7.27
C ASP A 90 0.60 13.77 -8.35
N SER A 91 -0.65 14.25 -8.43
CA SER A 91 -1.62 13.88 -9.45
C SER A 91 -1.09 14.02 -10.88
N LEU A 92 -0.31 15.07 -11.17
CA LEU A 92 0.31 15.28 -12.48
C LEU A 92 1.45 14.29 -12.74
N ASP A 93 2.33 14.08 -11.75
CA ASP A 93 3.45 13.15 -11.87
C ASP A 93 2.96 11.72 -12.13
N THR A 94 1.83 11.34 -11.53
CA THR A 94 1.22 10.02 -11.74
C THR A 94 0.81 9.82 -13.20
N VAL A 95 0.26 10.84 -13.86
CA VAL A 95 -0.08 10.80 -15.29
C VAL A 95 1.17 10.66 -16.16
N GLU A 96 2.24 11.42 -15.85
CA GLU A 96 3.51 11.34 -16.58
C GLU A 96 4.21 9.98 -16.42
N ILE A 97 4.16 9.40 -15.22
CA ILE A 97 4.67 8.06 -14.93
C ILE A 97 3.91 7.02 -15.76
N VAL A 98 2.57 7.09 -15.78
CA VAL A 98 1.74 6.13 -16.51
C VAL A 98 2.01 6.23 -18.02
N MET A 99 2.07 7.44 -18.59
CA MET A 99 2.43 7.64 -19.99
C MET A 99 3.83 7.06 -20.31
N GLY A 100 4.81 7.27 -19.43
CA GLY A 100 6.15 6.71 -19.61
C GLY A 100 6.18 5.17 -19.55
N LEU A 101 5.33 4.57 -18.72
CA LEU A 101 5.16 3.12 -18.66
C LEU A 101 4.47 2.57 -19.92
N GLU A 102 3.45 3.24 -20.43
CA GLU A 102 2.79 2.89 -21.68
C GLU A 102 3.75 2.92 -22.86
N GLU A 103 4.59 3.95 -22.95
CA GLU A 103 5.58 4.10 -24.02
C GLU A 103 6.71 3.05 -23.91
N GLU A 104 7.27 2.83 -22.71
CA GLU A 104 8.38 1.88 -22.50
C GLU A 104 7.96 0.43 -22.78
N PHE A 105 6.78 0.02 -22.33
CA PHE A 105 6.28 -1.35 -22.52
C PHE A 105 5.41 -1.49 -23.78
N GLY A 106 5.11 -0.38 -24.46
CA GLY A 106 4.23 -0.33 -25.60
C GLY A 106 2.85 -0.89 -25.28
N ILE A 107 2.22 -0.54 -24.17
CA ILE A 107 0.88 -1.00 -23.79
C ILE A 107 -0.10 0.18 -23.69
N SER A 108 -1.39 -0.11 -23.56
CA SER A 108 -2.40 0.88 -23.16
C SER A 108 -2.93 0.52 -21.78
N VAL A 109 -2.83 1.45 -20.85
CA VAL A 109 -3.40 1.37 -19.52
C VAL A 109 -4.65 2.24 -19.50
N GLU A 110 -5.78 1.68 -19.06
CA GLU A 110 -7.00 2.49 -18.91
C GLU A 110 -6.84 3.51 -17.79
N GLU A 111 -7.38 4.71 -17.98
CA GLU A 111 -7.29 5.81 -17.00
C GLU A 111 -7.86 5.41 -15.62
N GLU A 112 -8.97 4.67 -15.60
CA GLU A 112 -9.57 4.16 -14.35
C GLU A 112 -8.61 3.20 -13.62
N SER A 113 -7.93 2.33 -14.36
CA SER A 113 -6.93 1.43 -13.80
C SER A 113 -5.72 2.19 -13.27
N ALA A 114 -5.25 3.19 -14.02
CA ALA A 114 -4.14 4.07 -13.67
C ALA A 114 -4.40 4.86 -12.37
N GLN A 115 -5.62 5.40 -12.21
CA GLN A 115 -6.04 6.12 -10.99
C GLN A 115 -6.12 5.20 -9.77
N HIS A 116 -6.35 3.90 -9.98
CA HIS A 116 -6.38 2.90 -8.91
C HIS A 116 -4.99 2.42 -8.47
N ILE A 117 -3.92 2.80 -9.18
CA ILE A 117 -2.55 2.40 -8.86
C ILE A 117 -2.03 3.23 -7.69
N LEU A 118 -1.84 2.60 -6.53
CA LEU A 118 -1.33 3.27 -5.34
C LEU A 118 0.16 2.99 -5.09
N THR A 119 0.63 1.81 -5.49
CA THR A 119 2.01 1.35 -5.25
C THR A 119 2.74 1.01 -6.54
N VAL A 120 4.08 1.03 -6.49
CA VAL A 120 4.94 0.59 -7.60
C VAL A 120 4.65 -0.87 -7.97
N GLN A 121 4.33 -1.71 -6.98
CA GLN A 121 3.96 -3.10 -7.18
C GLN A 121 2.64 -3.22 -7.96
N ASP A 122 1.61 -2.45 -7.60
CA ASP A 122 0.33 -2.43 -8.32
C ASP A 122 0.54 -2.06 -9.79
N ALA A 123 1.42 -1.08 -10.06
CA ALA A 123 1.77 -0.68 -11.42
C ALA A 123 2.41 -1.86 -12.16
N ALA A 124 3.48 -2.44 -11.60
CA ALA A 124 4.20 -3.54 -12.22
C ALA A 124 3.30 -4.76 -12.50
N ASP A 125 2.37 -5.08 -11.60
CA ASP A 125 1.40 -6.17 -11.77
C ASP A 125 0.38 -5.87 -12.88
N LEU A 126 -0.04 -4.60 -13.04
CA LEU A 126 -0.89 -4.18 -14.16
C LEU A 126 -0.16 -4.25 -15.50
N ILE A 127 1.06 -3.69 -15.56
CA ILE A 127 1.91 -3.74 -16.75
C ILE A 127 2.13 -5.19 -17.19
N GLN A 128 2.47 -6.08 -16.25
CA GLN A 128 2.73 -7.48 -16.56
C GLN A 128 1.51 -8.16 -17.22
N LYS A 129 0.31 -7.92 -16.70
CA LYS A 129 -0.93 -8.48 -17.28
C LYS A 129 -1.19 -7.96 -18.69
N LEU A 130 -1.01 -6.67 -18.92
CA LEU A 130 -1.25 -6.04 -20.21
C LEU A 130 -0.21 -6.48 -21.26
N VAL A 131 1.05 -6.64 -20.86
CA VAL A 131 2.12 -7.19 -21.72
C VAL A 131 1.79 -8.63 -22.14
N GLU A 132 1.28 -9.45 -21.23
CA GLU A 132 0.84 -10.82 -21.53
C GLU A 132 -0.37 -10.85 -22.46
N GLN A 133 -1.34 -9.96 -22.26
CA GLN A 133 -2.53 -9.85 -23.12
C GLN A 133 -2.23 -9.31 -24.51
N LYS A 134 -1.24 -8.42 -24.64
CA LYS A 134 -0.81 -7.88 -25.94
C LYS A 134 0.02 -8.88 -26.76
N SER A 135 0.67 -9.83 -26.11
CA SER A 135 1.55 -10.81 -26.75
C SER A 135 0.83 -12.10 -27.18
N ALA A 136 -0.48 -12.20 -26.91
CA ALA A 136 -1.34 -13.32 -27.30
C ALA A 136 -2.11 -13.00 -28.58
#